data_AF-A0A427Y7T1-F1
#
_entry.id   AF-A0A427Y7T1-F1
#
_cell.length_a   1.000
_cell.length_b   1.000
_cell.length_c   1.000
_cell.angle_alpha   90.00
_cell.angle_beta   90.00
_cell.angle_gamma   90.00
#
_symmetry.space_group_name_H-M   'P 1'
#
loop_
_entity.id
_entity.type
_entity.pdbx_description
1 polymer ?
#
loop_
_entity_poly.entity_id
_entity_poly.type
_entity_poly.pdbx_seq_one_letter_code
_entity_poly.pdbx_strand_id
1 'polypeptide(L)'
;MSTGPNPPKRRRSTSPQASSGRRALSCTECKRRKTKCSALGKTPCDACVKRGRPTQCVWEGVGVTEANTGFALASDLEALRAEVQQLRALIAGTTPRSARATPKSRAPEATPLSVPSVPSVPSVPADTVESTVKMFEEQITGVLPGYRLKMRPLGVDASSASLLDQIYSLLPDPSTGTALVEEYLNGPFHRGWHIIDGPTFRRENLEFAAQPDRRLSNTDPAWLAVYLMVLAITIKFSPNAATLFPFFLSSDLAQLPMAYYKTSLMALEAADYLAVPQIRHIQVSLAYVQFLFHFGETPAQVNIALRHLESAITTAQWLNLDILNDDPTAVPLDDPAFSGFTPRAALGMCKRYLHILSFMDGTMQRQPRLWRLDKATTPMPENLRNLDDTEARPSYELTEATLARVGGTLAMVITHHHKPGELSYDEVLEYDRALRLALGAVPPVTEPLEDTWLIHLVFCSIHNRILRVHRPFMTRGYHEEEWQVSRKASVDSAMRIIERQALFNQTPWLRSGFAKRWILGAAMVLAIDFVLGNPSSRDGLSQALAIFTTEDLRDQTPHVTRECAKTIGALMAVGDERTILGTANDLDAYFDEVKQSIAAPAMEMSFDFLFPDLSAFDFAFVSGG
;
A
#
# COMPACT_ATOMS: atom_id res chain seq x y z
N MET A 1 -81.16 5.79 29.35
CA MET A 1 -80.64 4.41 29.19
C MET A 1 -79.28 4.35 29.87
N SER A 2 -79.23 4.16 31.18
CA SER A 2 -79.06 2.87 31.89
C SER A 2 -77.83 2.06 31.43
N THR A 3 -76.76 2.20 32.21
CA THR A 3 -75.83 1.17 32.71
C THR A 3 -75.73 -0.19 31.99
N GLY A 4 -74.52 -0.55 31.58
CA GLY A 4 -74.11 -1.94 31.36
C GLY A 4 -72.62 -2.07 31.05
N PRO A 5 -71.93 -3.16 31.45
CA PRO A 5 -70.64 -3.07 32.13
C PRO A 5 -69.44 -3.46 31.26
N ASN A 6 -68.25 -3.02 31.69
CA ASN A 6 -66.95 -3.47 31.18
C ASN A 6 -66.71 -4.97 31.49
N PRO A 7 -66.44 -5.83 30.48
CA PRO A 7 -66.05 -7.22 30.67
C PRO A 7 -64.52 -7.40 30.39
N PRO A 8 -63.90 -8.58 30.67
CA PRO A 8 -62.75 -8.69 31.55
C PRO A 8 -61.40 -8.83 30.84
N LYS A 9 -60.31 -8.53 31.58
CA LYS A 9 -58.92 -8.85 31.19
C LYS A 9 -58.72 -10.36 31.09
N ARG A 10 -58.35 -10.87 29.91
CA ARG A 10 -57.74 -12.19 29.72
C ARG A 10 -56.42 -12.12 28.95
N ARG A 11 -55.37 -12.42 29.72
CA ARG A 11 -54.03 -12.97 29.42
C ARG A 11 -53.54 -12.97 27.96
N ARG A 12 -52.54 -12.13 27.68
CA ARG A 12 -51.50 -12.44 26.68
C ARG A 12 -50.40 -13.27 27.34
N SER A 13 -50.16 -14.45 26.80
CA SER A 13 -48.97 -15.26 27.04
C SER A 13 -47.74 -14.52 26.52
N THR A 14 -46.91 -13.99 27.40
CA THR A 14 -45.58 -13.49 27.08
C THR A 14 -44.58 -14.61 27.30
N SER A 15 -44.13 -15.24 26.21
CA SER A 15 -42.81 -15.89 26.18
C SER A 15 -41.75 -14.77 26.30
N PRO A 16 -40.73 -14.90 27.16
CA PRO A 16 -39.70 -13.87 27.27
C PRO A 16 -38.80 -13.91 26.03
N GLN A 17 -38.80 -12.83 25.26
CA GLN A 17 -37.77 -12.56 24.27
C GLN A 17 -36.40 -12.45 24.97
N ALA A 18 -35.42 -13.20 24.46
CA ALA A 18 -34.04 -13.15 24.92
C ALA A 18 -33.43 -11.76 24.66
N SER A 19 -33.12 -11.03 25.74
CA SER A 19 -32.42 -9.75 25.66
C SER A 19 -30.94 -9.95 25.34
N SER A 20 -30.52 -9.41 24.22
CA SER A 20 -29.12 -9.32 23.77
C SER A 20 -28.22 -8.56 24.78
N GLY A 21 -27.25 -9.28 25.34
CA GLY A 21 -25.83 -8.95 25.18
C GLY A 21 -25.18 -7.81 25.99
N ARG A 22 -25.77 -7.27 27.05
CA ARG A 22 -25.04 -6.31 27.91
C ARG A 22 -24.16 -7.06 28.92
N ARG A 23 -22.85 -7.18 28.64
CA ARG A 23 -21.87 -7.92 29.47
C ARG A 23 -21.86 -7.39 30.91
N ALA A 24 -22.04 -8.27 31.90
CA ALA A 24 -22.04 -7.89 33.30
C ALA A 24 -20.66 -7.31 33.70
N LEU A 25 -20.66 -6.14 34.35
CA LEU A 25 -19.45 -5.44 34.81
C LEU A 25 -18.95 -5.93 36.18
N SER A 26 -19.62 -6.90 36.80
CA SER A 26 -19.24 -7.48 38.10
C SER A 26 -19.78 -8.89 38.24
N CYS A 27 -19.01 -9.80 38.87
CA CYS A 27 -19.47 -11.14 39.18
C CYS A 27 -20.61 -11.12 40.22
N THR A 28 -21.39 -12.19 40.28
CA THR A 28 -22.56 -12.32 41.17
C THR A 28 -22.18 -12.20 42.64
N GLU A 29 -21.03 -12.73 43.06
CA GLU A 29 -20.58 -12.62 44.45
C GLU A 29 -20.13 -11.20 44.84
N CYS A 30 -19.42 -10.50 43.96
CA CYS A 30 -19.06 -9.09 44.19
C CYS A 30 -20.30 -8.19 44.19
N LYS A 31 -21.28 -8.49 43.32
CA LYS A 31 -22.58 -7.81 43.26
C LYS A 31 -23.41 -8.06 44.52
N ARG A 32 -23.54 -9.32 44.97
CA ARG A 32 -24.24 -9.71 46.22
C ARG A 32 -23.66 -8.99 47.44
N ARG A 33 -22.34 -8.87 47.50
CA ARG A 33 -21.63 -8.23 48.62
C ARG A 33 -21.52 -6.70 48.48
N LYS A 34 -22.00 -6.11 47.39
CA LYS A 34 -21.87 -4.67 47.07
C LYS A 34 -20.43 -4.16 47.16
N THR A 35 -19.47 -4.96 46.67
CA THR A 35 -18.04 -4.58 46.65
C THR A 35 -17.50 -4.49 45.23
N LYS A 36 -16.49 -3.64 45.01
CA LYS A 36 -15.87 -3.45 43.70
C LYS A 36 -15.31 -4.77 43.15
N CYS A 37 -15.78 -5.19 41.99
CA CYS A 37 -15.23 -6.31 41.24
C CYS A 37 -14.04 -5.83 40.42
N SER A 38 -12.96 -6.60 40.36
CA SER A 38 -11.99 -6.42 39.28
C SER A 38 -12.63 -6.98 38.00
N ALA A 39 -13.02 -6.10 37.08
CA ALA A 39 -13.49 -6.43 35.72
C ALA A 39 -12.40 -5.96 34.73
N LEU A 40 -12.04 -6.64 33.63
CA LEU A 40 -12.75 -7.58 32.76
C LEU A 40 -11.95 -8.89 32.53
N GLY A 41 -12.66 -10.01 32.32
CA GLY A 41 -12.11 -11.20 31.64
C GLY A 41 -11.43 -12.26 32.51
N LYS A 42 -11.20 -12.00 33.81
CA LYS A 42 -10.58 -12.97 34.74
C LYS A 42 -11.63 -13.65 35.62
N THR A 43 -11.84 -14.95 35.43
CA THR A 43 -12.69 -15.80 36.27
C THR A 43 -11.83 -16.90 36.88
N PRO A 44 -11.71 -16.99 38.21
CA PRO A 44 -12.32 -16.13 39.25
C PRO A 44 -11.65 -14.75 39.37
N CYS A 45 -12.41 -13.72 39.76
CA CYS A 45 -11.86 -12.37 39.95
C CYS A 45 -10.97 -12.29 41.20
N ASP A 46 -10.00 -11.36 41.21
CA ASP A 46 -9.03 -11.24 42.31
C ASP A 46 -9.69 -10.95 43.67
N ALA A 47 -10.83 -10.27 43.67
CA ALA A 47 -11.59 -10.02 44.88
C ALA A 47 -12.16 -11.32 45.50
N CYS A 48 -12.56 -12.29 44.67
CA CYS A 48 -13.00 -13.61 45.13
C CYS A 48 -11.82 -14.50 45.54
N VAL A 49 -10.69 -14.42 44.82
CA VAL A 49 -9.45 -15.14 45.16
C VAL A 49 -8.87 -14.68 46.50
N LYS A 50 -8.71 -13.37 46.71
CA LYS A 50 -8.20 -12.82 47.98
C LYS A 50 -9.08 -13.16 49.19
N ARG A 51 -10.35 -13.51 48.96
CA ARG A 51 -11.29 -13.92 50.01
C ARG A 51 -11.29 -15.43 50.26
N GLY A 52 -10.42 -16.19 49.60
CA GLY A 52 -10.34 -17.64 49.74
C GLY A 52 -11.57 -18.39 49.19
N ARG A 53 -12.38 -17.75 48.33
CA ARG A 53 -13.58 -18.36 47.74
C ARG A 53 -13.62 -18.19 46.21
N PRO A 54 -12.61 -18.69 45.47
CA PRO A 54 -12.55 -18.58 44.02
C PRO A 54 -13.72 -19.28 43.32
N THR A 55 -14.16 -20.43 43.84
CA THR A 55 -15.22 -21.27 43.24
C THR A 55 -16.60 -20.63 43.26
N GLN A 56 -16.82 -19.57 44.05
CA GLN A 56 -18.10 -18.87 44.13
C GLN A 56 -18.19 -17.71 43.12
N CYS A 57 -17.14 -17.44 42.34
CA CYS A 57 -17.12 -16.34 41.37
C CYS A 57 -17.85 -16.71 40.07
N VAL A 58 -19.16 -16.48 40.02
CA VAL A 58 -20.00 -16.74 38.84
C VAL A 58 -20.34 -15.43 38.12
N TRP A 59 -20.36 -15.42 36.79
CA TRP A 59 -20.77 -14.27 35.97
C TRP A 59 -22.05 -14.61 35.21
N GLU A 60 -23.10 -13.79 35.36
CA GLU A 60 -24.35 -13.94 34.61
C GLU A 60 -24.13 -13.58 33.12
N GLY A 61 -24.47 -14.49 32.19
CA GLY A 61 -24.48 -14.22 30.74
C GLY A 61 -23.27 -14.71 29.93
N VAL A 62 -22.41 -15.58 30.49
CA VAL A 62 -21.34 -16.26 29.73
C VAL A 62 -21.69 -17.75 29.65
N GLY A 63 -22.24 -18.18 28.50
CA GLY A 63 -22.34 -19.60 28.19
C GLY A 63 -20.94 -20.20 28.13
N VAL A 64 -20.75 -21.35 28.76
CA VAL A 64 -19.49 -22.10 28.76
C VAL A 64 -19.30 -22.65 27.35
N THR A 65 -18.61 -21.90 26.50
CA THR A 65 -17.96 -22.43 25.30
C THR A 65 -16.48 -22.51 25.59
N GLU A 66 -15.96 -23.73 25.47
CA GLU A 66 -14.57 -24.08 25.64
C GLU A 66 -13.64 -23.26 24.72
N ALA A 67 -12.41 -23.13 25.21
CA ALA A 67 -11.32 -22.29 24.75
C ALA A 67 -11.21 -22.06 23.22
N ASN A 68 -11.38 -20.80 22.81
CA ASN A 68 -10.60 -20.25 21.70
C ASN A 68 -10.25 -18.80 22.02
N THR A 69 -9.29 -18.61 22.93
CA THR A 69 -8.70 -17.30 23.23
C THR A 69 -7.41 -17.16 22.44
N GLY A 70 -7.45 -16.40 21.34
CA GLY A 70 -6.28 -15.93 20.59
C GLY A 70 -5.44 -14.89 21.35
N PHE A 71 -5.19 -15.13 22.65
CA PHE A 71 -4.31 -14.33 23.49
C PHE A 71 -3.50 -15.28 24.37
N ALA A 72 -2.18 -15.10 24.37
CA ALA A 72 -1.26 -15.86 25.20
C ALA A 72 -1.66 -15.76 26.69
N LEU A 73 -1.78 -16.91 27.35
CA LEU A 73 -2.03 -16.98 28.78
C LEU A 73 -0.82 -16.40 29.55
N ALA A 74 -1.02 -15.98 30.79
CA ALA A 74 0.07 -15.46 31.63
C ALA A 74 1.20 -16.49 31.80
N SER A 75 0.87 -17.79 31.79
CA SER A 75 1.83 -18.89 31.77
C SER A 75 2.70 -18.90 30.51
N ASP A 76 2.12 -18.56 29.36
CA ASP A 76 2.82 -18.57 28.08
C ASP A 76 3.81 -17.40 28.01
N LEU A 77 3.43 -16.25 28.58
CA LEU A 77 4.32 -15.09 28.76
C LEU A 77 5.48 -15.39 29.71
N GLU A 78 5.26 -16.18 30.75
CA GLU A 78 6.32 -16.61 31.66
C GLU A 78 7.26 -17.64 31.00
N ALA A 79 6.71 -18.59 30.24
CA ALA A 79 7.49 -19.53 29.45
C ALA A 79 8.35 -18.83 28.38
N LEU A 80 7.78 -17.89 27.63
CA LEU A 80 8.49 -17.06 26.65
C LEU A 80 9.59 -16.23 27.28
N ARG A 81 9.38 -15.69 28.50
CA ARG A 81 10.44 -14.96 29.22
C ARG A 81 11.60 -15.86 29.63
N ALA A 82 11.31 -17.08 30.08
CA ALA A 82 12.34 -18.05 30.44
C ALA A 82 13.17 -18.48 29.22
N GLU A 83 12.51 -18.72 28.08
CA GLU A 83 13.16 -19.09 26.82
C GLU A 83 14.04 -17.96 26.28
N VAL A 84 13.57 -16.71 26.33
CA VAL A 84 14.37 -15.54 25.95
C VAL A 84 15.60 -15.37 26.85
N GLN A 85 15.51 -15.66 28.15
CA GLN A 85 16.68 -15.64 29.03
C GLN A 85 17.69 -16.73 28.68
N GLN A 86 17.23 -17.92 28.31
CA GLN A 86 18.08 -19.03 27.92
C GLN A 86 18.81 -18.77 26.60
N LEU A 87 18.11 -18.19 25.61
CA LEU A 87 18.69 -17.77 24.33
C LEU A 87 19.75 -16.66 24.50
N ARG A 88 19.49 -15.68 25.37
CA ARG A 88 20.47 -14.63 25.69
C ARG A 88 21.73 -15.19 26.34
N ALA A 89 21.60 -16.19 27.21
CA ALA A 89 22.73 -16.86 27.82
C ALA A 89 23.58 -17.65 26.79
N LEU A 90 22.93 -18.27 25.81
CA LEU A 90 23.61 -18.96 24.70
C LEU A 90 24.39 -18.00 23.80
N ILE A 91 23.79 -16.85 23.45
CA ILE A 91 24.41 -15.81 22.61
C ILE A 91 25.61 -15.17 23.35
N ALA A 92 25.48 -14.91 24.65
CA ALA A 92 26.60 -14.44 25.47
C ALA A 92 27.74 -15.47 25.58
N GLY A 93 27.45 -16.76 25.38
CA GLY A 93 28.44 -17.84 25.37
C GLY A 93 29.11 -18.11 24.02
N THR A 94 28.64 -17.53 22.91
CA THR A 94 29.10 -17.86 21.54
C THR A 94 29.91 -16.79 20.81
N THR A 95 30.37 -15.72 21.48
CA THR A 95 31.36 -14.82 20.88
C THR A 95 32.73 -15.52 20.76
N PRO A 96 33.35 -15.59 19.56
CA PRO A 96 34.58 -16.35 19.36
C PRO A 96 35.78 -15.69 20.03
N ARG A 97 36.37 -16.44 20.96
CA ARG A 97 37.66 -16.15 21.60
C ARG A 97 38.79 -16.45 20.61
N SER A 98 39.25 -15.46 19.86
CA SER A 98 40.53 -15.51 19.16
C SER A 98 41.45 -14.39 19.64
N ALA A 99 42.06 -14.61 20.80
CA ALA A 99 43.31 -13.96 21.18
C ALA A 99 44.41 -15.01 20.99
N ARG A 100 45.19 -14.89 19.90
CA ARG A 100 46.44 -15.64 19.74
C ARG A 100 47.60 -14.73 20.12
N ALA A 101 48.18 -15.02 21.28
CA ALA A 101 49.45 -14.50 21.72
C ALA A 101 50.61 -15.02 20.85
N THR A 102 51.63 -14.20 20.61
CA THR A 102 53.02 -14.66 20.41
C THR A 102 54.03 -13.56 20.80
N PRO A 103 55.28 -13.93 21.17
CA PRO A 103 56.13 -13.18 22.10
C PRO A 103 57.24 -12.32 21.44
N LYS A 104 57.87 -11.48 22.27
CA LYS A 104 59.02 -10.57 21.96
C LYS A 104 60.31 -11.33 21.57
N SER A 105 61.03 -10.81 20.57
CA SER A 105 62.50 -10.91 20.46
C SER A 105 63.09 -9.75 19.63
N ARG A 106 64.40 -9.53 19.84
CA ARG A 106 65.30 -8.38 19.64
C ARG A 106 65.78 -8.11 18.19
N ALA A 107 66.21 -6.86 17.98
CA ALA A 107 66.88 -6.17 16.83
C ALA A 107 68.26 -6.79 16.40
N PRO A 108 69.10 -6.25 15.44
CA PRO A 108 69.20 -4.87 14.88
C PRO A 108 69.67 -4.65 13.40
N GLU A 109 69.79 -3.35 13.00
CA GLU A 109 70.68 -2.70 11.97
C GLU A 109 70.58 -3.07 10.47
N ALA A 110 70.68 -2.20 9.44
CA ALA A 110 71.31 -0.89 9.26
C ALA A 110 70.72 -0.05 8.07
N THR A 111 70.96 1.27 8.13
CA THR A 111 70.73 2.42 7.20
C THR A 111 71.68 2.49 5.97
N PRO A 112 71.69 3.55 5.10
CA PRO A 112 70.61 4.23 4.34
C PRO A 112 71.03 4.57 2.87
N LEU A 113 70.13 5.06 2.00
CA LEU A 113 70.49 6.05 0.95
C LEU A 113 69.30 6.95 0.57
N SER A 114 69.53 8.26 0.68
CA SER A 114 68.68 9.42 0.33
C SER A 114 68.44 9.53 -1.19
N VAL A 115 67.46 10.24 -1.76
CA VAL A 115 67.24 11.72 -1.85
C VAL A 115 65.78 12.02 -2.39
N PRO A 116 65.32 13.26 -2.64
CA PRO A 116 64.43 14.08 -1.81
C PRO A 116 62.99 14.31 -2.35
N SER A 117 62.22 14.94 -1.47
CA SER A 117 60.80 15.31 -1.40
C SER A 117 60.27 16.47 -2.26
N VAL A 118 58.96 16.43 -2.59
CA VAL A 118 58.03 17.57 -2.73
C VAL A 118 56.60 17.11 -2.25
N PRO A 119 55.63 17.98 -1.89
CA PRO A 119 54.96 17.97 -0.59
C PRO A 119 53.59 17.28 -0.57
N SER A 120 53.24 16.77 0.61
CA SER A 120 52.01 16.08 0.96
C SER A 120 50.82 17.01 1.25
N VAL A 121 49.64 16.63 0.72
CA VAL A 121 48.31 17.10 1.11
C VAL A 121 47.84 16.28 2.34
N PRO A 122 47.07 16.84 3.30
CA PRO A 122 46.73 16.14 4.53
C PRO A 122 45.73 15.00 4.27
N SER A 123 46.08 13.78 4.68
CA SER A 123 45.16 12.65 4.77
C SER A 123 44.32 12.75 6.04
N VAL A 124 43.00 12.75 5.90
CA VAL A 124 42.04 12.64 7.01
C VAL A 124 41.93 11.16 7.44
N PRO A 125 41.85 10.84 8.75
CA PRO A 125 41.89 9.45 9.23
C PRO A 125 40.61 8.68 8.90
N ALA A 126 40.77 7.37 8.63
CA ALA A 126 39.72 6.41 8.30
C ALA A 126 38.72 6.12 9.45
N ASP A 127 38.86 6.75 10.62
CA ASP A 127 38.02 6.51 11.80
C ASP A 127 36.72 7.37 11.84
N THR A 128 36.50 8.23 10.84
CA THR A 128 35.34 9.15 10.83
C THR A 128 34.09 8.56 10.17
N VAL A 129 34.24 7.55 9.31
CA VAL A 129 33.12 6.92 8.58
C VAL A 129 32.42 5.86 9.45
N GLU A 130 33.17 5.11 10.25
CA GLU A 130 32.61 4.06 11.12
C GLU A 130 31.89 4.64 12.36
N SER A 131 32.30 5.83 12.82
CA SER A 131 31.63 6.60 13.87
C SER A 131 30.24 7.11 13.43
N THR A 132 30.12 7.53 12.17
CA THR A 132 28.88 8.07 11.61
C THR A 132 27.84 6.97 11.38
N VAL A 133 28.28 5.77 10.96
CA VAL A 133 27.39 4.61 10.77
C VAL A 133 26.91 4.03 12.12
N LYS A 134 27.77 3.98 13.15
CA LYS A 134 27.37 3.55 14.50
C LYS A 134 26.39 4.50 15.19
N MET A 135 26.55 5.81 15.00
CA MET A 135 25.58 6.78 15.53
C MET A 135 24.17 6.60 14.93
N PHE A 136 24.08 6.18 13.66
CA PHE A 136 22.80 5.90 12.99
C PHE A 136 22.17 4.57 13.44
N GLU A 137 22.94 3.56 13.81
CA GLU A 137 22.44 2.26 14.28
C GLU A 137 21.96 2.28 15.75
N GLU A 138 22.60 3.07 16.62
CA GLU A 138 22.23 3.16 18.05
C GLU A 138 20.95 3.98 18.29
N GLN A 139 20.57 4.90 17.40
CA GLN A 139 19.32 5.67 17.52
C GLN A 139 18.06 4.94 17.03
N ILE A 140 18.21 3.89 16.20
CA ILE A 140 17.07 3.18 15.59
C ILE A 140 16.57 1.99 16.44
N THR A 141 17.37 1.47 17.36
CA THR A 141 17.04 0.23 18.12
C THR A 141 16.41 0.45 19.49
N GLY A 142 16.13 1.69 19.90
CA GLY A 142 15.71 2.04 21.26
C GLY A 142 14.23 2.35 21.47
N VAL A 143 13.27 1.50 21.08
CA VAL A 143 11.87 1.66 21.55
C VAL A 143 11.24 0.33 21.94
N LEU A 144 11.23 0.04 23.25
CA LEU A 144 10.25 -0.81 23.94
C LEU A 144 10.10 -0.33 25.40
N PRO A 145 9.00 -0.70 26.11
CA PRO A 145 8.00 0.27 26.56
C PRO A 145 8.09 0.62 28.05
N GLY A 146 7.70 1.85 28.39
CA GLY A 146 7.29 2.20 29.75
C GLY A 146 8.08 3.35 30.38
N TYR A 147 7.93 4.56 29.86
CA TYR A 147 8.19 5.77 30.65
C TYR A 147 7.09 6.79 30.38
N ARG A 148 6.29 7.09 31.42
CA ARG A 148 5.39 8.25 31.42
C ARG A 148 6.26 9.50 31.51
N LEU A 149 6.44 10.20 30.39
CA LEU A 149 7.01 11.55 30.41
C LEU A 149 6.00 12.50 31.04
N LYS A 150 6.39 13.12 32.17
CA LYS A 150 5.72 14.31 32.68
C LYS A 150 5.99 15.44 31.69
N MET A 151 5.00 15.82 30.91
CA MET A 151 5.09 16.99 30.05
C MET A 151 5.25 18.25 30.90
N ARG A 152 6.32 19.02 30.63
CA ARG A 152 6.29 20.47 30.77
C ARG A 152 6.07 21.06 29.37
N PRO A 153 5.25 22.10 29.23
CA PRO A 153 5.05 22.73 27.94
C PRO A 153 6.33 23.52 27.61
N LEU A 154 7.04 23.10 26.57
CA LEU A 154 8.11 23.88 25.95
C LEU A 154 7.57 24.39 24.62
N GLY A 155 7.77 25.69 24.40
CA GLY A 155 7.32 26.39 23.21
C GLY A 155 7.87 25.75 21.93
N VAL A 156 7.13 25.99 20.86
CA VAL A 156 7.58 25.85 19.47
C VAL A 156 8.98 26.51 19.35
N ASP A 157 9.88 25.91 18.56
CA ASP A 157 10.97 26.59 17.79
C ASP A 157 12.36 25.93 17.82
N ALA A 158 12.76 25.17 18.85
CA ALA A 158 14.13 24.61 18.90
C ALA A 158 14.30 23.25 18.17
N SER A 159 13.28 22.38 18.18
CA SER A 159 13.36 21.05 17.55
C SER A 159 13.23 21.12 16.03
N SER A 160 12.29 21.90 15.51
CA SER A 160 12.02 22.01 14.07
C SER A 160 13.18 22.66 13.32
N ALA A 161 13.84 23.67 13.90
CA ALA A 161 15.04 24.28 13.33
C ALA A 161 16.18 23.25 13.18
N SER A 162 16.41 22.41 14.21
CA SER A 162 17.43 21.35 14.14
C SER A 162 17.14 20.26 13.11
N LEU A 163 15.86 20.00 12.80
CA LEU A 163 15.44 19.06 11.76
C LEU A 163 15.68 19.65 10.37
N LEU A 164 15.35 20.93 10.17
CA LEU A 164 15.58 21.65 8.92
C LEU A 164 17.07 21.73 8.58
N ASP A 165 17.94 22.02 9.55
CA ASP A 165 19.39 22.02 9.33
C ASP A 165 19.92 20.68 8.81
N GLN A 166 19.40 19.56 9.35
CA GLN A 166 19.73 18.23 8.87
C GLN A 166 19.21 18.00 7.44
N ILE A 167 17.97 18.41 7.15
CA ILE A 167 17.37 18.29 5.81
C ILE A 167 18.22 19.05 4.78
N TYR A 168 18.55 20.31 5.05
CA TYR A 168 19.35 21.14 4.14
C TYR A 168 20.75 20.59 3.89
N SER A 169 21.32 19.85 4.85
CA SER A 169 22.63 19.20 4.66
C SER A 169 22.61 18.04 3.67
N LEU A 170 21.44 17.45 3.43
CA LEU A 170 21.24 16.29 2.55
C LEU A 170 20.78 16.67 1.13
N LEU A 171 20.40 17.93 0.92
CA LEU A 171 19.94 18.39 -0.39
C LEU A 171 21.08 18.41 -1.41
N PRO A 172 20.80 18.02 -2.67
CA PRO A 172 21.79 18.16 -3.72
C PRO A 172 22.07 19.64 -3.99
N ASP A 173 23.12 19.91 -4.76
CA ASP A 173 23.38 21.25 -5.25
C ASP A 173 22.17 21.76 -6.08
N PRO A 174 21.96 23.09 -6.16
CA PRO A 174 20.78 23.65 -6.83
C PRO A 174 20.62 23.25 -8.30
N SER A 175 21.72 23.03 -9.02
CA SER A 175 21.68 22.66 -10.44
C SER A 175 21.21 21.22 -10.62
N THR A 176 21.73 20.29 -9.83
CA THR A 176 21.28 18.90 -9.77
C THR A 176 19.81 18.80 -9.33
N GLY A 177 19.43 19.54 -8.29
CA GLY A 177 18.04 19.61 -7.84
C GLY A 177 17.08 20.05 -8.92
N THR A 178 17.42 21.13 -9.64
CA THR A 178 16.61 21.64 -10.75
C THR A 178 16.52 20.66 -11.91
N ALA A 179 17.62 20.01 -12.28
CA ALA A 179 17.62 18.99 -13.33
C ALA A 179 16.70 17.81 -12.99
N LEU A 180 16.73 17.34 -11.74
CA LEU A 180 15.87 16.24 -11.27
C LEU A 180 14.37 16.63 -11.24
N VAL A 181 14.05 17.88 -10.89
CA VAL A 181 12.67 18.39 -10.93
C VAL A 181 12.17 18.48 -12.37
N GLU A 182 12.98 18.99 -13.30
CA GLU A 182 12.59 19.03 -14.71
C GLU A 182 12.42 17.62 -15.30
N GLU A 183 13.27 16.67 -14.94
CA GLU A 183 13.11 15.28 -15.36
C GLU A 183 11.82 14.65 -14.80
N TYR A 184 11.46 14.96 -13.54
CA TYR A 184 10.18 14.51 -12.95
C TYR A 184 8.98 15.08 -13.70
N LEU A 185 8.92 16.41 -13.83
CA LEU A 185 7.77 17.12 -14.40
C LEU A 185 7.56 16.77 -15.88
N ASN A 186 8.63 16.46 -16.61
CA ASN A 186 8.56 16.01 -17.99
C ASN A 186 8.46 14.48 -18.14
N GLY A 187 8.52 13.74 -17.04
CA GLY A 187 8.55 12.28 -17.01
C GLY A 187 7.18 11.64 -16.77
N PRO A 188 7.09 10.29 -16.91
CA PRO A 188 5.84 9.55 -16.78
C PRO A 188 5.23 9.60 -15.38
N PHE A 189 6.06 9.77 -14.35
CA PHE A 189 5.58 9.81 -12.97
C PHE A 189 4.76 11.06 -12.67
N HIS A 190 5.03 12.20 -13.30
CA HIS A 190 4.18 13.37 -13.19
C HIS A 190 2.99 13.30 -14.15
N ARG A 191 3.26 12.95 -15.42
CA ARG A 191 2.25 12.97 -16.49
C ARG A 191 1.14 11.93 -16.34
N GLY A 192 1.38 10.83 -15.63
CA GLY A 192 0.35 9.87 -15.27
C GLY A 192 -0.26 10.06 -13.87
N TRP A 193 0.24 11.03 -13.08
CA TRP A 193 -0.13 11.25 -11.67
C TRP A 193 -0.10 12.75 -11.31
N HIS A 194 -1.08 13.50 -11.79
CA HIS A 194 -1.16 14.97 -11.66
C HIS A 194 -1.54 15.44 -10.26
N ILE A 195 -0.62 15.31 -9.31
CA ILE A 195 -0.77 15.78 -7.92
C ILE A 195 -0.11 17.13 -7.64
N ILE A 196 0.70 17.62 -8.59
CA ILE A 196 1.40 18.89 -8.53
C ILE A 196 1.01 19.69 -9.77
N ASP A 197 0.91 21.01 -9.66
CA ASP A 197 0.84 21.88 -10.84
C ASP A 197 2.28 22.17 -11.32
N GLY A 198 2.61 21.69 -12.52
CA GLY A 198 3.97 21.76 -13.06
C GLY A 198 4.53 23.19 -13.17
N PRO A 199 3.78 24.15 -13.76
CA PRO A 199 4.23 25.55 -13.85
C PRO A 199 4.52 26.19 -12.49
N THR A 200 3.62 26.01 -11.51
CA THR A 200 3.81 26.53 -10.15
C THR A 200 5.03 25.91 -9.49
N PHE A 201 5.14 24.59 -9.50
CA PHE A 201 6.24 23.90 -8.82
C PHE A 201 7.61 24.24 -9.42
N ARG A 202 7.67 24.42 -10.74
CA ARG A 202 8.88 24.89 -11.43
C ARG A 202 9.29 26.29 -10.94
N ARG A 203 8.34 27.22 -10.84
CA ARG A 203 8.61 28.58 -10.31
C ARG A 203 9.13 28.52 -8.89
N GLU A 204 8.45 27.80 -8.00
CA GLU A 204 8.87 27.63 -6.60
C GLU A 204 10.27 27.00 -6.49
N ASN A 205 10.58 25.99 -7.31
CA ASN A 205 11.90 25.37 -7.34
C ASN A 205 12.99 26.34 -7.82
N LEU A 206 12.72 27.16 -8.83
CA LEU A 206 13.67 28.17 -9.30
C LEU A 206 13.93 29.25 -8.23
N GLU A 207 12.88 29.70 -7.54
CA GLU A 207 12.99 30.63 -6.41
C GLU A 207 13.82 30.03 -5.28
N PHE A 208 13.59 28.76 -4.94
CA PHE A 208 14.37 28.03 -3.95
C PHE A 208 15.85 27.85 -4.36
N ALA A 209 16.11 27.50 -5.62
CA ALA A 209 17.45 27.29 -6.16
C ALA A 209 18.28 28.58 -6.23
N ALA A 210 17.62 29.74 -6.38
CA ALA A 210 18.28 31.04 -6.47
C ALA A 210 18.75 31.60 -5.11
N GLN A 211 18.36 30.99 -3.99
CA GLN A 211 18.69 31.49 -2.66
C GLN A 211 20.18 31.25 -2.32
N PRO A 212 20.93 32.29 -1.88
CA PRO A 212 22.36 32.18 -1.58
C PRO A 212 22.68 31.21 -0.44
N ASP A 213 21.85 31.21 0.61
CA ASP A 213 21.88 30.21 1.68
C ASP A 213 20.45 29.69 1.91
N ARG A 214 20.19 28.49 1.38
CA ARG A 214 18.90 27.81 1.50
C ARG A 214 18.53 27.53 2.96
N ARG A 215 19.48 27.48 3.90
CA ARG A 215 19.21 27.28 5.33
C ARG A 215 18.57 28.49 6.01
N LEU A 216 18.85 29.68 5.48
CA LEU A 216 18.27 30.94 5.96
C LEU A 216 16.93 31.25 5.30
N SER A 217 16.45 30.34 4.45
CA SER A 217 15.19 30.52 3.75
C SER A 217 14.01 30.26 4.67
N ASN A 218 12.99 31.11 4.58
CA ASN A 218 11.68 30.84 5.19
C ASN A 218 10.85 29.90 4.29
N THR A 219 11.48 28.83 3.81
CA THR A 219 10.83 27.87 2.91
C THR A 219 9.85 27.02 3.72
N ASP A 220 8.65 26.84 3.18
CA ASP A 220 7.63 25.97 3.75
C ASP A 220 8.18 24.53 3.90
N PRO A 221 8.27 23.97 5.14
CA PRO A 221 8.76 22.63 5.34
C PRO A 221 7.91 21.55 4.64
N ALA A 222 6.60 21.78 4.45
CA ALA A 222 5.75 20.85 3.70
C ALA A 222 6.06 20.87 2.20
N TRP A 223 6.47 22.01 1.64
CA TRP A 223 7.00 22.10 0.27
C TRP A 223 8.30 21.31 0.13
N LEU A 224 9.21 21.40 1.11
CA LEU A 224 10.44 20.60 1.12
C LEU A 224 10.14 19.10 1.13
N ALA A 225 9.09 18.66 1.83
CA ALA A 225 8.68 17.25 1.81
C ALA A 225 8.26 16.80 0.41
N VAL A 226 7.47 17.62 -0.31
CA VAL A 226 7.07 17.35 -1.71
C VAL A 226 8.31 17.33 -2.62
N TYR A 227 9.19 18.33 -2.49
CA TYR A 227 10.44 18.41 -3.26
C TYR A 227 11.34 17.19 -3.06
N LEU A 228 11.56 16.76 -1.82
CA LEU A 228 12.35 15.57 -1.51
C LEU A 228 11.74 14.31 -2.14
N MET A 229 10.41 14.19 -2.18
CA MET A 229 9.75 13.07 -2.85
C MET A 229 9.86 13.11 -4.37
N VAL A 230 9.79 14.31 -4.97
CA VAL A 230 10.09 14.50 -6.40
C VAL A 230 11.51 14.01 -6.69
N LEU A 231 12.50 14.42 -5.91
CA LEU A 231 13.88 13.94 -6.07
C LEU A 231 13.99 12.42 -5.88
N ALA A 232 13.38 11.87 -4.83
CA ALA A 232 13.40 10.44 -4.53
C ALA A 232 12.86 9.59 -5.68
N ILE A 233 11.72 10.01 -6.25
CA ILE A 233 11.10 9.32 -7.39
C ILE A 233 11.99 9.44 -8.63
N THR A 234 12.47 10.64 -8.97
CA THR A 234 13.34 10.81 -10.14
C THR A 234 14.60 9.96 -10.04
N ILE A 235 15.33 10.04 -8.93
CA ILE A 235 16.59 9.31 -8.74
C ILE A 235 16.37 7.79 -8.84
N LYS A 236 15.24 7.29 -8.33
CA LYS A 236 14.92 5.86 -8.37
C LYS A 236 14.85 5.32 -9.80
N PHE A 237 14.46 6.13 -10.78
CA PHE A 237 14.18 5.67 -12.15
C PHE A 237 15.00 6.35 -13.24
N SER A 238 15.70 7.42 -12.92
CA SER A 238 16.46 8.24 -13.86
C SER A 238 17.67 7.48 -14.40
N PRO A 239 17.85 7.40 -15.73
CA PRO A 239 19.12 6.93 -16.31
C PRO A 239 20.26 7.93 -16.07
N ASN A 240 19.94 9.20 -15.79
CA ASN A 240 20.91 10.28 -15.62
C ASN A 240 21.40 10.42 -14.17
N ALA A 241 20.85 9.66 -13.22
CA ALA A 241 21.20 9.76 -11.80
C ALA A 241 22.71 9.65 -11.56
N ALA A 242 23.39 8.70 -12.20
CA ALA A 242 24.85 8.55 -12.06
C ALA A 242 25.65 9.75 -12.58
N THR A 243 25.15 10.42 -13.63
CA THR A 243 25.77 11.63 -14.18
C THR A 243 25.56 12.85 -13.28
N LEU A 244 24.38 12.95 -12.67
CA LEU A 244 24.03 14.05 -11.76
C LEU A 244 24.73 13.91 -10.39
N PHE A 245 25.12 12.70 -10.01
CA PHE A 245 25.83 12.42 -8.75
C PHE A 245 27.18 11.71 -9.02
N PRO A 246 28.15 12.40 -9.63
CA PRO A 246 29.37 11.77 -10.15
C PRO A 246 30.29 11.19 -9.06
N PHE A 247 30.11 11.61 -7.80
CA PHE A 247 30.91 11.17 -6.66
C PHE A 247 30.26 10.04 -5.85
N PHE A 248 29.04 9.64 -6.20
CA PHE A 248 28.32 8.57 -5.50
C PHE A 248 28.62 7.23 -6.16
N LEU A 249 28.84 6.19 -5.35
CA LEU A 249 28.92 4.83 -5.87
C LEU A 249 27.52 4.34 -6.23
N SER A 250 27.43 3.32 -7.09
CA SER A 250 26.15 2.72 -7.47
C SER A 250 25.35 2.21 -6.25
N SER A 251 26.04 1.74 -5.21
CA SER A 251 25.43 1.34 -3.94
C SER A 251 24.79 2.50 -3.18
N ASP A 252 25.37 3.69 -3.28
CA ASP A 252 24.89 4.89 -2.59
C ASP A 252 23.68 5.46 -3.33
N LEU A 253 23.74 5.50 -4.66
CA LEU A 253 22.61 5.88 -5.52
C LEU A 253 21.39 4.99 -5.32
N ALA A 254 21.60 3.68 -5.11
CA ALA A 254 20.50 2.76 -4.83
C ALA A 254 19.80 3.05 -3.49
N GLN A 255 20.50 3.62 -2.51
CA GLN A 255 19.95 3.94 -1.18
C GLN A 255 19.34 5.35 -1.11
N LEU A 256 19.78 6.26 -1.98
CA LEU A 256 19.41 7.67 -1.98
C LEU A 256 17.89 7.93 -2.08
N PRO A 257 17.10 7.20 -2.91
CA PRO A 257 15.65 7.36 -2.93
C PRO A 257 14.99 7.12 -1.58
N MET A 258 15.41 6.07 -0.86
CA MET A 258 14.87 5.75 0.46
C MET A 258 15.33 6.76 1.52
N ALA A 259 16.56 7.27 1.39
CA ALA A 259 17.05 8.36 2.24
C ALA A 259 16.19 9.61 2.07
N TYR A 260 15.94 10.07 0.83
CA TYR A 260 15.08 11.22 0.59
C TYR A 260 13.62 11.01 1.00
N TYR A 261 13.08 9.81 0.84
CA TYR A 261 11.79 9.46 1.44
C TYR A 261 11.80 9.68 2.97
N LYS A 262 12.80 9.16 3.70
CA LYS A 262 12.90 9.37 5.15
C LYS A 262 13.08 10.85 5.52
N THR A 263 13.92 11.58 4.79
CA THR A 263 14.13 13.02 4.99
C THR A 263 12.84 13.81 4.74
N SER A 264 12.00 13.40 3.80
CA SER A 264 10.70 14.05 3.57
C SER A 264 9.74 13.90 4.76
N LEU A 265 9.84 12.80 5.52
CA LEU A 265 9.06 12.64 6.76
C LEU A 265 9.54 13.61 7.84
N MET A 266 10.84 13.85 7.94
CA MET A 266 11.40 14.88 8.85
C MET A 266 10.91 16.27 8.45
N ALA A 267 10.81 16.55 7.15
CA ALA A 267 10.29 17.82 6.64
C ALA A 267 8.80 18.01 6.97
N LEU A 268 7.99 16.94 6.87
CA LEU A 268 6.61 16.96 7.34
C LEU A 268 6.50 17.18 8.86
N GLU A 269 7.35 16.52 9.66
CA GLU A 269 7.38 16.72 11.11
C GLU A 269 7.73 18.18 11.45
N ALA A 270 8.69 18.78 10.74
CA ALA A 270 9.02 20.20 10.87
C ALA A 270 7.86 21.14 10.46
N ALA A 271 6.97 20.70 9.56
CA ALA A 271 5.75 21.41 9.18
C ALA A 271 4.61 21.30 10.23
N ASP A 272 4.79 20.48 11.27
CA ASP A 272 3.76 20.14 12.26
C ASP A 272 2.44 19.66 11.61
N TYR A 273 2.57 18.81 10.58
CA TYR A 273 1.45 18.36 9.75
C TYR A 273 0.33 17.63 10.52
N LEU A 274 0.64 17.12 11.72
CA LEU A 274 -0.33 16.47 12.61
C LEU A 274 -1.26 17.47 13.30
N ALA A 275 -0.81 18.72 13.47
CA ALA A 275 -1.59 19.79 14.08
C ALA A 275 -2.12 20.78 13.02
N VAL A 276 -1.37 21.01 11.96
CA VAL A 276 -1.68 21.99 10.90
C VAL A 276 -2.06 21.26 9.61
N PRO A 277 -3.36 21.19 9.24
CA PRO A 277 -3.76 20.58 7.98
C PRO A 277 -3.35 21.48 6.81
N GLN A 278 -2.65 20.90 5.82
CA GLN A 278 -2.17 21.61 4.64
C GLN A 278 -2.35 20.77 3.37
N ILE A 279 -2.57 21.44 2.24
CA ILE A 279 -2.69 20.79 0.93
C ILE A 279 -1.40 20.03 0.56
N ARG A 280 -0.23 20.56 0.93
CA ARG A 280 1.06 19.91 0.63
C ARG A 280 1.24 18.57 1.35
N HIS A 281 0.62 18.38 2.51
CA HIS A 281 0.59 17.07 3.16
C HIS A 281 -0.16 16.04 2.29
N ILE A 282 -1.30 16.42 1.68
CA ILE A 282 -2.02 15.56 0.74
C ILE A 282 -1.15 15.26 -0.49
N GLN A 283 -0.50 16.27 -1.06
CA GLN A 283 0.40 16.10 -2.22
C GLN A 283 1.51 15.09 -1.93
N VAL A 284 2.27 15.28 -0.84
CA VAL A 284 3.38 14.38 -0.51
C VAL A 284 2.89 12.99 -0.11
N SER A 285 1.74 12.86 0.56
CA SER A 285 1.16 11.54 0.85
C SER A 285 0.77 10.78 -0.43
N LEU A 286 0.23 11.46 -1.44
CA LEU A 286 -0.01 10.84 -2.74
C LEU A 286 1.29 10.49 -3.47
N ALA A 287 2.36 11.26 -3.28
CA ALA A 287 3.69 10.88 -3.76
C ALA A 287 4.24 9.64 -3.03
N TYR A 288 3.98 9.49 -1.72
CA TYR A 288 4.30 8.26 -0.98
C TYR A 288 3.54 7.05 -1.51
N VAL A 289 2.27 7.21 -1.91
CA VAL A 289 1.49 6.14 -2.56
C VAL A 289 2.13 5.76 -3.89
N GLN A 290 2.57 6.71 -4.70
CA GLN A 290 3.32 6.40 -5.93
C GLN A 290 4.61 5.62 -5.60
N PHE A 291 5.43 6.12 -4.67
CA PHE A 291 6.74 5.55 -4.36
C PHE A 291 6.70 4.19 -3.65
N LEU A 292 5.80 4.01 -2.67
CA LEU A 292 5.77 2.85 -1.78
C LEU A 292 4.72 1.80 -2.15
N PHE A 293 3.64 2.17 -2.84
CA PHE A 293 2.60 1.23 -3.23
C PHE A 293 2.74 0.80 -4.69
N HIS A 294 2.77 1.76 -5.63
CA HIS A 294 2.89 1.43 -7.05
C HIS A 294 4.26 0.84 -7.38
N PHE A 295 5.30 1.43 -6.79
CA PHE A 295 6.69 1.05 -7.03
C PHE A 295 7.44 0.62 -5.75
N GLY A 296 6.71 0.11 -4.77
CA GLY A 296 7.32 -0.51 -3.59
C GLY A 296 7.84 -1.92 -3.84
N GLU A 297 8.82 -2.32 -3.04
CA GLU A 297 9.56 -3.58 -3.15
C GLU A 297 9.06 -4.62 -2.13
N THR A 298 8.49 -4.15 -1.01
CA THR A 298 8.13 -5.01 0.11
C THR A 298 6.69 -4.82 0.55
N PRO A 299 6.05 -5.86 1.11
CA PRO A 299 4.73 -5.74 1.72
C PRO A 299 4.67 -4.68 2.83
N ALA A 300 5.78 -4.44 3.52
CA ALA A 300 5.89 -3.42 4.56
C ALA A 300 5.73 -2.00 3.99
N GLN A 301 6.36 -1.71 2.86
CA GLN A 301 6.21 -0.42 2.17
C GLN A 301 4.76 -0.17 1.73
N VAL A 302 4.08 -1.19 1.20
CA VAL A 302 2.64 -1.10 0.87
C VAL A 302 1.81 -0.76 2.11
N ASN A 303 2.10 -1.39 3.26
CA ASN A 303 1.39 -1.10 4.51
C ASN A 303 1.66 0.32 5.01
N ILE A 304 2.88 0.84 4.81
CA ILE A 304 3.21 2.23 5.14
C ILE A 304 2.47 3.20 4.22
N ALA A 305 2.39 2.91 2.92
CA ALA A 305 1.63 3.72 1.96
C ALA A 305 0.16 3.87 2.37
N LEU A 306 -0.45 2.80 2.89
CA LEU A 306 -1.82 2.84 3.43
C LEU A 306 -1.95 3.82 4.62
N ARG A 307 -0.95 3.90 5.49
CA ARG A 307 -0.97 4.86 6.63
C ARG A 307 -0.86 6.30 6.16
N HIS A 308 -0.01 6.56 5.17
CA HIS A 308 0.09 7.86 4.54
C HIS A 308 -1.24 8.27 3.88
N LEU A 309 -1.89 7.34 3.18
CA LEU A 309 -3.21 7.56 2.60
C LEU A 309 -4.27 7.88 3.66
N GLU A 310 -4.34 7.12 4.76
CA GLU A 310 -5.27 7.37 5.87
C GLU A 310 -5.05 8.75 6.52
N SER A 311 -3.79 9.16 6.65
CA SER A 311 -3.40 10.49 7.16
C SER A 311 -3.84 11.61 6.21
N ALA A 312 -3.63 11.44 4.90
CA ALA A 312 -4.05 12.38 3.87
C ALA A 312 -5.57 12.52 3.79
N ILE A 313 -6.32 11.42 3.89
CA ILE A 313 -7.79 11.45 3.95
C ILE A 313 -8.26 12.26 5.17
N THR A 314 -7.61 12.08 6.32
CA THR A 314 -7.94 12.86 7.53
C THR A 314 -7.69 14.35 7.31
N THR A 315 -6.59 14.70 6.63
CA THR A 315 -6.27 16.09 6.29
C THR A 315 -7.27 16.68 5.31
N ALA A 316 -7.66 15.92 4.28
CA ALA A 316 -8.70 16.32 3.35
C ALA A 316 -10.03 16.60 4.05
N GLN A 317 -10.41 15.75 5.01
CA GLN A 317 -11.62 15.94 5.84
C GLN A 317 -11.52 17.18 6.74
N TRP A 318 -10.35 17.45 7.33
CA TRP A 318 -10.13 18.66 8.14
C TRP A 318 -10.21 19.95 7.32
N LEU A 319 -9.77 19.89 6.06
CA LEU A 319 -9.88 20.98 5.09
C LEU A 319 -11.26 21.03 4.40
N ASN A 320 -12.23 20.19 4.84
CA ASN A 320 -13.57 20.05 4.25
C ASN A 320 -13.58 19.73 2.76
N LEU A 321 -12.53 19.10 2.24
CA LEU A 321 -12.43 18.76 0.82
C LEU A 321 -13.43 17.69 0.41
N ASP A 322 -13.98 16.91 1.35
CA ASP A 322 -14.96 15.86 1.12
C ASP A 322 -16.39 16.37 0.93
N ILE A 323 -16.68 17.62 1.33
CA ILE A 323 -18.00 18.25 1.25
C ILE A 323 -18.04 19.54 0.42
N LEU A 324 -17.09 19.70 -0.52
CA LEU A 324 -17.05 20.85 -1.42
C LEU A 324 -18.24 20.89 -2.37
N ASN A 325 -18.60 22.10 -2.78
CA ASN A 325 -19.55 22.37 -3.86
C ASN A 325 -18.79 22.96 -5.07
N ASP A 326 -19.51 23.58 -6.01
CA ASP A 326 -18.91 24.26 -7.16
C ASP A 326 -18.51 25.72 -6.88
N ASP A 327 -18.54 26.17 -5.61
CA ASP A 327 -18.11 27.51 -5.20
C ASP A 327 -16.58 27.58 -5.09
N PRO A 328 -15.90 28.41 -5.92
CA PRO A 328 -14.45 28.56 -5.88
C PRO A 328 -13.90 29.18 -4.59
N THR A 329 -14.76 29.78 -3.74
CA THR A 329 -14.36 30.40 -2.47
C THR A 329 -14.39 29.43 -1.29
N ALA A 330 -14.95 28.23 -1.46
CA ALA A 330 -15.09 27.24 -0.41
C ALA A 330 -13.80 26.45 -0.09
N VAL A 331 -12.72 26.68 -0.84
CA VAL A 331 -11.43 26.00 -0.67
C VAL A 331 -10.46 26.83 0.19
N PRO A 332 -9.43 26.20 0.80
CA PRO A 332 -8.47 26.92 1.64
C PRO A 332 -7.51 27.79 0.80
N LEU A 333 -7.98 28.94 0.30
CA LEU A 333 -7.21 29.84 -0.56
C LEU A 333 -5.97 30.44 0.12
N ASP A 334 -5.96 30.51 1.44
CA ASP A 334 -4.81 30.98 2.23
C ASP A 334 -3.71 29.91 2.39
N ASP A 335 -3.94 28.67 1.90
CA ASP A 335 -2.94 27.60 1.96
C ASP A 335 -1.72 27.93 1.08
N PRO A 336 -0.48 27.77 1.58
CA PRO A 336 0.74 28.05 0.81
C PRO A 336 0.84 27.32 -0.52
N ALA A 337 0.18 26.16 -0.68
CA ALA A 337 0.16 25.40 -1.93
C ALA A 337 -0.56 26.12 -3.08
N PHE A 338 -1.45 27.07 -2.76
CA PHE A 338 -2.23 27.82 -3.75
C PHE A 338 -1.72 29.24 -3.96
N SER A 339 -0.49 29.54 -3.54
CA SER A 339 0.15 30.82 -3.83
C SER A 339 0.20 31.09 -5.33
N GLY A 340 -0.53 32.11 -5.78
CA GLY A 340 -0.65 32.49 -7.19
C GLY A 340 -1.73 31.75 -7.98
N PHE A 341 -2.54 30.90 -7.35
CA PHE A 341 -3.67 30.23 -8.01
C PHE A 341 -4.88 31.15 -8.10
N THR A 342 -5.66 30.99 -9.17
CA THR A 342 -7.03 31.50 -9.19
C THR A 342 -7.91 30.63 -8.28
N PRO A 343 -8.99 31.17 -7.68
CA PRO A 343 -9.90 30.36 -6.85
C PRO A 343 -10.47 29.14 -7.60
N ARG A 344 -10.71 29.28 -8.92
CA ARG A 344 -11.17 28.18 -9.78
C ARG A 344 -10.10 27.10 -9.93
N ALA A 345 -8.84 27.48 -10.14
CA ALA A 345 -7.73 26.55 -10.23
C ALA A 345 -7.53 25.77 -8.92
N ALA A 346 -7.60 26.47 -7.78
CA ALA A 346 -7.52 25.86 -6.45
C ALA A 346 -8.67 24.85 -6.22
N LEU A 347 -9.92 25.23 -6.58
CA LEU A 347 -11.06 24.32 -6.54
C LEU A 347 -10.86 23.07 -7.42
N GLY A 348 -10.36 23.25 -8.64
CA GLY A 348 -10.04 22.14 -9.54
C GLY A 348 -9.03 21.18 -8.93
N MET A 349 -7.98 21.69 -8.30
CA MET A 349 -6.97 20.89 -7.60
C MET A 349 -7.54 20.15 -6.39
N CYS A 350 -8.30 20.83 -5.52
CA CYS A 350 -8.95 20.22 -4.38
C CYS A 350 -9.85 19.05 -4.76
N LYS A 351 -10.68 19.22 -5.81
CA LYS A 351 -11.52 18.14 -6.34
C LYS A 351 -10.66 16.99 -6.90
N ARG A 352 -9.60 17.29 -7.65
CA ARG A 352 -8.66 16.25 -8.13
C ARG A 352 -8.07 15.45 -6.98
N TYR A 353 -7.59 16.12 -5.93
CA TYR A 353 -7.02 15.47 -4.75
C TYR A 353 -8.02 14.55 -4.08
N LEU A 354 -9.23 15.02 -3.79
CA LEU A 354 -10.24 14.18 -3.16
C LEU A 354 -10.56 12.94 -3.99
N HIS A 355 -10.76 13.09 -5.30
CA HIS A 355 -11.15 11.96 -6.15
C HIS A 355 -9.99 10.98 -6.39
N ILE A 356 -8.74 11.42 -6.37
CA ILE A 356 -7.56 10.53 -6.33
C ILE A 356 -7.47 9.82 -4.96
N LEU A 357 -7.72 10.52 -3.85
CA LEU A 357 -7.77 9.90 -2.52
C LEU A 357 -8.90 8.86 -2.45
N SER A 358 -10.08 9.16 -2.98
CA SER A 358 -11.22 8.23 -3.06
C SER A 358 -10.88 7.01 -3.92
N PHE A 359 -10.21 7.22 -5.06
CA PHE A 359 -9.68 6.13 -5.88
C PHE A 359 -8.74 5.22 -5.10
N MET A 360 -7.78 5.80 -4.36
CA MET A 360 -6.84 5.02 -3.56
C MET A 360 -7.51 4.33 -2.37
N ASP A 361 -8.41 5.01 -1.65
CA ASP A 361 -9.21 4.46 -0.54
C ASP A 361 -10.04 3.25 -1.00
N GLY A 362 -10.67 3.37 -2.18
CA GLY A 362 -11.48 2.32 -2.79
C GLY A 362 -10.69 1.10 -3.30
N THR A 363 -9.41 1.25 -3.61
CA THR A 363 -8.64 0.21 -4.33
C THR A 363 -7.43 -0.37 -3.59
N MET A 364 -6.84 0.36 -2.64
CA MET A 364 -5.69 -0.13 -1.87
C MET A 364 -6.10 -0.94 -0.62
N GLN A 365 -7.34 -0.81 -0.15
CA GLN A 365 -7.74 -1.29 1.17
C GLN A 365 -7.73 -2.82 1.28
N ARG A 366 -7.02 -3.33 2.30
CA ARG A 366 -6.88 -4.79 2.58
C ARG A 366 -7.99 -5.37 3.46
N GLN A 367 -8.67 -4.54 4.24
CA GLN A 367 -9.84 -4.96 5.02
C GLN A 367 -11.08 -4.37 4.37
N PRO A 368 -11.99 -5.20 3.83
CA PRO A 368 -13.23 -4.69 3.28
C PRO A 368 -13.99 -3.86 4.32
N ARG A 369 -14.65 -2.77 3.88
CA ARG A 369 -15.66 -1.98 4.65
C ARG A 369 -15.17 -0.79 5.47
N LEU A 370 -13.93 -0.33 5.30
CA LEU A 370 -13.47 0.88 5.99
C LEU A 370 -13.15 2.01 4.99
N TRP A 371 -14.03 2.22 4.01
CA TRP A 371 -13.94 3.39 3.13
C TRP A 371 -14.27 4.64 3.93
N ARG A 372 -13.31 5.55 4.04
CA ARG A 372 -13.46 6.79 4.79
C ARG A 372 -14.11 7.89 3.97
N LEU A 373 -14.06 7.75 2.65
CA LEU A 373 -14.62 8.71 1.69
C LEU A 373 -15.91 8.20 1.01
N ASP A 374 -16.57 7.17 1.56
CA ASP A 374 -17.82 6.62 1.02
C ASP A 374 -18.98 7.63 0.97
N LYS A 375 -18.97 8.60 1.90
CA LYS A 375 -19.99 9.64 2.06
C LYS A 375 -19.56 11.01 1.55
N ALA A 376 -18.42 11.09 0.88
CA ALA A 376 -17.98 12.35 0.28
C ALA A 376 -19.04 12.84 -0.73
N THR A 377 -19.35 14.14 -0.68
CA THR A 377 -20.40 14.77 -1.52
C THR A 377 -19.83 15.68 -2.60
N THR A 378 -18.51 15.85 -2.62
CA THR A 378 -17.82 16.71 -3.56
C THR A 378 -17.99 16.24 -5.01
N PRO A 379 -18.42 17.13 -5.92
CA PRO A 379 -18.64 16.78 -7.31
C PRO A 379 -17.33 16.43 -8.03
N MET A 380 -17.44 15.73 -9.17
CA MET A 380 -16.30 15.39 -10.01
C MET A 380 -15.58 16.65 -10.51
N PRO A 381 -14.23 16.63 -10.62
CA PRO A 381 -13.50 17.74 -11.20
C PRO A 381 -13.87 17.92 -12.68
N GLU A 382 -13.91 19.16 -13.16
CA GLU A 382 -14.07 19.46 -14.59
C GLU A 382 -12.93 18.83 -15.40
N ASN A 383 -13.21 18.41 -16.64
CA ASN A 383 -12.21 17.82 -17.52
C ASN A 383 -11.40 18.92 -18.23
N LEU A 384 -10.55 19.62 -17.49
CA LEU A 384 -9.75 20.73 -18.00
C LEU A 384 -8.34 20.27 -18.36
N ARG A 385 -7.79 20.79 -19.47
CA ARG A 385 -6.41 20.49 -19.89
C ARG A 385 -5.43 21.28 -19.04
N ASN A 386 -5.73 22.55 -18.79
CA ASN A 386 -5.06 23.38 -17.79
C ASN A 386 -6.10 23.91 -16.79
N LEU A 387 -5.70 24.12 -15.55
CA LEU A 387 -6.61 24.60 -14.49
C LEU A 387 -7.26 25.96 -14.78
N ASP A 388 -6.61 26.80 -15.58
CA ASP A 388 -7.11 28.13 -15.95
C ASP A 388 -7.93 28.13 -17.25
N ASP A 389 -8.11 26.97 -17.90
CA ASP A 389 -8.96 26.87 -19.09
C ASP A 389 -10.42 27.26 -18.75
N THR A 390 -11.05 28.04 -19.62
CA THR A 390 -12.42 28.53 -19.39
C THR A 390 -13.49 27.47 -19.64
N GLU A 391 -13.21 26.53 -20.55
CA GLU A 391 -14.15 25.53 -21.05
C GLU A 391 -13.65 24.10 -20.76
N ALA A 392 -14.55 23.28 -20.22
CA ALA A 392 -14.29 21.86 -20.00
C ALA A 392 -14.23 21.09 -21.32
N ARG A 393 -13.26 20.19 -21.44
CA ARG A 393 -13.13 19.26 -22.56
C ARG A 393 -14.19 18.15 -22.46
N PRO A 394 -14.60 17.55 -23.59
CA PRO A 394 -15.45 16.37 -23.57
C PRO A 394 -14.84 15.23 -22.73
N SER A 395 -15.67 14.41 -22.10
CA SER A 395 -15.19 13.36 -21.16
C SER A 395 -14.33 12.27 -21.80
N TYR A 396 -14.37 12.14 -23.13
CA TYR A 396 -13.55 11.19 -23.90
C TYR A 396 -12.17 11.75 -24.29
N GLU A 397 -11.88 13.02 -23.99
CA GLU A 397 -10.57 13.62 -24.19
C GLU A 397 -9.72 13.45 -22.93
N LEU A 398 -8.49 12.99 -23.09
CA LEU A 398 -7.53 12.86 -22.00
C LEU A 398 -7.04 14.23 -21.53
N THR A 399 -7.12 14.46 -20.23
CA THR A 399 -6.65 15.66 -19.54
C THR A 399 -6.06 15.30 -18.19
N GLU A 400 -5.48 16.28 -17.50
CA GLU A 400 -4.95 16.05 -16.16
C GLU A 400 -6.00 15.66 -15.11
N ALA A 401 -7.28 15.90 -15.38
CA ALA A 401 -8.39 15.51 -14.52
C ALA A 401 -8.88 14.07 -14.78
N THR A 402 -8.46 13.44 -15.89
CA THR A 402 -9.00 12.12 -16.27
C THR A 402 -8.83 11.08 -15.17
N LEU A 403 -7.64 10.97 -14.57
CA LEU A 403 -7.38 9.98 -13.53
C LEU A 403 -8.34 10.14 -12.35
N ALA A 404 -8.51 11.38 -11.87
CA ALA A 404 -9.40 11.67 -10.77
C ALA A 404 -10.86 11.29 -11.12
N ARG A 405 -11.32 11.63 -12.34
CA ARG A 405 -12.69 11.34 -12.79
C ARG A 405 -12.95 9.84 -12.92
N VAL A 406 -12.09 9.12 -13.63
CA VAL A 406 -12.24 7.68 -13.89
C VAL A 406 -12.00 6.87 -12.62
N GLY A 407 -10.94 7.21 -11.87
CA GLY A 407 -10.62 6.57 -10.59
C GLY A 407 -11.71 6.77 -9.54
N GLY A 408 -12.23 8.00 -9.40
CA GLY A 408 -13.35 8.31 -8.51
C GLY A 408 -14.63 7.58 -8.91
N THR A 409 -14.93 7.48 -10.21
CA THR A 409 -16.05 6.67 -10.72
C THR A 409 -15.90 5.20 -10.35
N LEU A 410 -14.70 4.63 -10.54
CA LEU A 410 -14.42 3.25 -10.14
C LEU A 410 -14.57 3.05 -8.63
N ALA A 411 -14.07 3.99 -7.81
CA ALA A 411 -14.22 3.91 -6.35
C ALA A 411 -15.68 3.86 -5.94
N MET A 412 -16.53 4.75 -6.46
CA MET A 412 -17.97 4.75 -6.18
C MET A 412 -18.64 3.43 -6.58
N VAL A 413 -18.28 2.85 -7.72
CA VAL A 413 -18.81 1.55 -8.16
C VAL A 413 -18.39 0.44 -7.20
N ILE A 414 -17.14 0.43 -6.73
CA ILE A 414 -16.64 -0.57 -5.77
C ILE A 414 -17.38 -0.45 -4.44
N THR A 415 -17.52 0.76 -3.90
CA THR A 415 -18.14 0.98 -2.59
C THR A 415 -19.63 0.65 -2.62
N HIS A 416 -20.34 0.99 -3.70
CA HIS A 416 -21.77 0.75 -3.84
C HIS A 416 -22.13 -0.73 -3.95
N HIS A 417 -21.35 -1.50 -4.72
CA HIS A 417 -21.62 -2.93 -4.96
C HIS A 417 -20.92 -3.87 -3.99
N HIS A 418 -20.19 -3.34 -3.01
CA HIS A 418 -19.57 -4.18 -2.00
C HIS A 418 -20.61 -4.82 -1.07
N LYS A 419 -20.57 -6.15 -0.97
CA LYS A 419 -21.38 -6.93 -0.02
C LYS A 419 -20.51 -7.96 0.70
N PRO A 420 -20.79 -8.28 1.98
CA PRO A 420 -20.11 -9.36 2.68
C PRO A 420 -20.58 -10.73 2.15
N GLY A 421 -19.64 -11.68 2.04
CA GLY A 421 -19.93 -13.03 1.56
C GLY A 421 -19.93 -13.13 0.04
N GLU A 422 -20.42 -14.27 -0.45
CA GLU A 422 -20.54 -14.53 -1.89
C GLU A 422 -21.71 -13.74 -2.48
N LEU A 423 -21.47 -13.16 -3.66
CA LEU A 423 -22.53 -12.51 -4.43
C LEU A 423 -23.40 -13.57 -5.09
N SER A 424 -24.72 -13.39 -5.02
CA SER A 424 -25.64 -14.12 -5.89
C SER A 424 -25.37 -13.79 -7.36
N TYR A 425 -25.83 -14.63 -8.27
CA TYR A 425 -25.55 -14.39 -9.69
C TYR A 425 -26.18 -13.11 -10.23
N ASP A 426 -27.40 -12.79 -9.82
CA ASP A 426 -28.06 -11.53 -10.19
C ASP A 426 -27.24 -10.32 -9.74
N GLU A 427 -26.67 -10.38 -8.52
CA GLU A 427 -25.78 -9.33 -8.00
C GLU A 427 -24.46 -9.25 -8.77
N VAL A 428 -23.92 -10.38 -9.23
CA VAL A 428 -22.74 -10.40 -10.12
C VAL A 428 -23.05 -9.70 -11.44
N LEU A 429 -24.20 -10.00 -12.06
CA LEU A 429 -24.61 -9.36 -13.31
C LEU A 429 -24.88 -7.85 -13.13
N GLU A 430 -25.45 -7.46 -12.00
CA GLU A 430 -25.65 -6.06 -11.65
C GLU A 430 -24.30 -5.33 -11.49
N TYR A 431 -23.36 -5.94 -10.77
CA TYR A 431 -22.04 -5.35 -10.55
C TYR A 431 -21.21 -5.30 -11.84
N ASP A 432 -21.26 -6.32 -12.69
CA ASP A 432 -20.63 -6.31 -14.03
C ASP A 432 -21.17 -5.15 -14.88
N ARG A 433 -22.48 -4.91 -14.88
CA ARG A 433 -23.08 -3.77 -15.59
C ARG A 433 -22.51 -2.43 -15.10
N ALA A 434 -22.38 -2.26 -13.79
CA ALA A 434 -21.79 -1.05 -13.21
C ALA A 434 -20.30 -0.89 -13.53
N LEU A 435 -19.53 -1.99 -13.50
CA LEU A 435 -18.11 -1.99 -13.89
C LEU A 435 -17.92 -1.68 -15.37
N ARG A 436 -18.78 -2.19 -16.26
CA ARG A 436 -18.75 -1.85 -17.70
C ARG A 436 -19.14 -0.40 -17.96
N LEU A 437 -20.05 0.18 -17.17
CA LEU A 437 -20.35 1.60 -17.24
C LEU A 437 -19.12 2.44 -16.83
N ALA A 438 -18.43 2.07 -15.76
CA ALA A 438 -17.17 2.70 -15.38
C ALA A 438 -16.09 2.52 -16.45
N LEU A 439 -16.03 1.36 -17.10
CA LEU A 439 -15.11 1.10 -18.22
C LEU A 439 -15.41 2.02 -19.42
N GLY A 440 -16.68 2.27 -19.72
CA GLY A 440 -17.10 3.20 -20.76
C GLY A 440 -16.75 4.66 -20.48
N ALA A 441 -16.48 5.01 -19.22
CA ALA A 441 -15.98 6.33 -18.82
C ALA A 441 -14.45 6.47 -19.00
N VAL A 442 -13.72 5.37 -19.21
CA VAL A 442 -12.28 5.41 -19.52
C VAL A 442 -12.12 5.92 -20.96
N PRO A 443 -11.44 7.06 -21.18
CA PRO A 443 -11.19 7.56 -22.53
C PRO A 443 -10.40 6.58 -23.39
N PRO A 444 -10.59 6.59 -24.72
CA PRO A 444 -9.70 5.87 -25.62
C PRO A 444 -8.28 6.44 -25.47
N VAL A 445 -7.31 5.57 -25.17
CA VAL A 445 -5.91 5.95 -25.04
C VAL A 445 -5.24 5.86 -26.40
N THR A 446 -4.80 7.01 -26.93
CA THR A 446 -4.05 7.14 -28.18
C THR A 446 -2.63 7.65 -27.98
N GLU A 447 -2.40 8.22 -26.80
CA GLU A 447 -1.19 8.84 -26.32
C GLU A 447 -0.16 7.76 -25.90
N PRO A 448 1.13 8.13 -25.79
CA PRO A 448 2.16 7.22 -25.34
C PRO A 448 1.85 6.59 -23.97
N LEU A 449 2.39 5.39 -23.73
CA LEU A 449 2.22 4.66 -22.48
C LEU A 449 2.73 5.48 -21.29
N GLU A 450 3.82 6.22 -21.47
CA GLU A 450 4.45 7.07 -20.47
C GLU A 450 3.50 8.13 -19.92
N ASP A 451 2.61 8.66 -20.75
CA ASP A 451 1.65 9.70 -20.36
C ASP A 451 0.35 9.11 -19.77
N THR A 452 0.12 7.81 -19.96
CA THR A 452 -1.19 7.18 -19.71
C THR A 452 -1.13 5.87 -18.92
N TRP A 453 0.04 5.52 -18.38
CA TRP A 453 0.30 4.24 -17.70
C TRP A 453 -0.73 3.92 -16.62
N LEU A 454 -1.13 4.91 -15.81
CA LEU A 454 -2.09 4.67 -14.75
C LEU A 454 -3.52 4.52 -15.27
N ILE A 455 -3.88 5.17 -16.39
CA ILE A 455 -5.18 4.93 -17.05
C ILE A 455 -5.26 3.49 -17.55
N HIS A 456 -4.16 2.95 -18.10
CA HIS A 456 -4.09 1.53 -18.44
C HIS A 456 -4.22 0.62 -17.20
N LEU A 457 -3.61 0.98 -16.08
CA LEU A 457 -3.78 0.22 -14.83
C LEU A 457 -5.20 0.30 -14.29
N VAL A 458 -5.89 1.45 -14.39
CA VAL A 458 -7.31 1.58 -14.03
C VAL A 458 -8.17 0.68 -14.92
N PHE A 459 -7.92 0.67 -16.23
CA PHE A 459 -8.58 -0.25 -17.16
C PHE A 459 -8.39 -1.72 -16.77
N CYS A 460 -7.14 -2.13 -16.47
CA CYS A 460 -6.86 -3.48 -15.96
C CYS A 460 -7.54 -3.76 -14.61
N SER A 461 -7.62 -2.75 -13.74
CA SER A 461 -8.26 -2.83 -12.42
C SER A 461 -9.76 -3.11 -12.53
N ILE A 462 -10.45 -2.54 -13.53
CA ILE A 462 -11.85 -2.81 -13.83
C ILE A 462 -12.03 -4.23 -14.36
N HIS A 463 -11.26 -4.62 -15.37
CA HIS A 463 -11.32 -5.98 -15.93
C HIS A 463 -10.96 -7.05 -14.90
N ASN A 464 -9.99 -6.80 -14.02
CA ASN A 464 -9.64 -7.73 -12.94
C ASN A 464 -10.83 -7.93 -11.98
N ARG A 465 -11.66 -6.90 -11.76
CA ARG A 465 -12.88 -7.03 -10.96
C ARG A 465 -13.96 -7.82 -11.69
N ILE A 466 -14.23 -7.50 -12.96
CA ILE A 466 -15.18 -8.26 -13.81
C ILE A 466 -14.79 -9.74 -13.81
N LEU A 467 -13.51 -10.03 -14.06
CA LEU A 467 -12.97 -11.39 -14.04
C LEU A 467 -13.23 -12.07 -12.70
N ARG A 468 -12.91 -11.41 -11.58
CA ARG A 468 -13.05 -11.99 -10.23
C ARG A 468 -14.50 -12.28 -9.84
N VAL A 469 -15.46 -11.42 -10.19
CA VAL A 469 -16.87 -11.63 -9.82
C VAL A 469 -17.52 -12.74 -10.65
N HIS A 470 -17.09 -12.94 -11.90
CA HIS A 470 -17.60 -14.00 -12.76
C HIS A 470 -16.90 -15.34 -12.61
N ARG A 471 -15.65 -15.36 -12.13
CA ARG A 471 -14.83 -16.57 -12.02
C ARG A 471 -15.52 -17.75 -11.30
N PRO A 472 -16.24 -17.57 -10.16
CA PRO A 472 -16.91 -18.69 -9.48
C PRO A 472 -17.95 -19.41 -10.35
N PHE A 473 -18.51 -18.73 -11.35
CA PHE A 473 -19.57 -19.25 -12.22
C PHE A 473 -19.05 -19.65 -13.61
N MET A 474 -17.76 -19.45 -13.89
CA MET A 474 -17.16 -19.61 -15.21
C MET A 474 -17.25 -21.05 -15.73
N THR A 475 -16.90 -22.04 -14.89
CA THR A 475 -16.84 -23.46 -15.28
C THR A 475 -18.21 -24.03 -15.63
N ARG A 476 -19.28 -23.56 -14.98
CA ARG A 476 -20.66 -23.92 -15.33
C ARG A 476 -21.02 -23.50 -16.75
N GLY A 477 -20.46 -22.38 -17.23
CA GLY A 477 -20.69 -21.85 -18.57
C GLY A 477 -20.18 -22.71 -19.73
N TYR A 478 -19.45 -23.81 -19.47
CA TYR A 478 -19.09 -24.80 -20.49
C TYR A 478 -20.15 -25.88 -20.69
N HIS A 479 -21.06 -26.06 -19.72
CA HIS A 479 -22.09 -27.09 -19.76
C HIS A 479 -23.51 -26.51 -19.78
N GLU A 480 -23.70 -25.32 -19.22
CA GLU A 480 -24.99 -24.66 -19.04
C GLU A 480 -25.04 -23.33 -19.81
N GLU A 481 -26.08 -23.12 -20.61
CA GLU A 481 -26.23 -21.91 -21.46
C GLU A 481 -26.39 -20.62 -20.64
N GLU A 482 -27.09 -20.70 -19.51
CA GLU A 482 -27.35 -19.58 -18.59
C GLU A 482 -26.06 -18.91 -18.09
N TRP A 483 -24.99 -19.70 -17.90
CA TRP A 483 -23.73 -19.24 -17.31
C TRP A 483 -22.67 -18.87 -18.36
N GLN A 484 -23.00 -18.94 -19.66
CA GLN A 484 -22.08 -18.54 -20.73
C GLN A 484 -21.63 -17.08 -20.62
N VAL A 485 -22.49 -16.22 -20.08
CA VAL A 485 -22.15 -14.80 -19.83
C VAL A 485 -20.94 -14.71 -18.89
N SER A 486 -20.91 -15.51 -17.82
CA SER A 486 -19.78 -15.52 -16.87
C SER A 486 -18.51 -16.06 -17.50
N ARG A 487 -18.61 -17.14 -18.27
CA ARG A 487 -17.46 -17.66 -19.02
C ARG A 487 -16.86 -16.58 -19.92
N LYS A 488 -17.69 -15.98 -20.77
CA LYS A 488 -17.26 -14.95 -21.71
C LYS A 488 -16.67 -13.73 -21.00
N ALA A 489 -17.33 -13.24 -19.94
CA ALA A 489 -16.85 -12.09 -19.17
C ALA A 489 -15.49 -12.34 -18.52
N SER A 490 -15.25 -13.54 -17.98
CA SER A 490 -13.96 -13.93 -17.40
C SER A 490 -12.86 -14.04 -18.46
N VAL A 491 -13.10 -14.76 -19.58
CA VAL A 491 -12.11 -14.94 -20.66
C VAL A 491 -11.78 -13.62 -21.34
N ASP A 492 -12.80 -12.86 -21.75
CA ASP A 492 -12.62 -11.56 -22.43
C ASP A 492 -11.83 -10.61 -21.52
N SER A 493 -12.15 -10.57 -20.22
CA SER A 493 -11.43 -9.71 -19.27
C SER A 493 -9.99 -10.16 -19.05
N ALA A 494 -9.74 -11.47 -19.00
CA ALA A 494 -8.38 -12.01 -18.89
C ALA A 494 -7.53 -11.60 -20.10
N MET A 495 -8.05 -11.77 -21.32
CA MET A 495 -7.38 -11.32 -22.54
C MET A 495 -7.08 -9.82 -22.52
N ARG A 496 -8.06 -8.99 -22.15
CA ARG A 496 -7.88 -7.52 -22.07
C ARG A 496 -6.83 -7.10 -21.04
N ILE A 497 -6.69 -7.82 -19.93
CA ILE A 497 -5.62 -7.58 -18.95
C ILE A 497 -4.26 -7.91 -19.59
N ILE A 498 -4.10 -9.08 -20.22
CA ILE A 498 -2.84 -9.49 -20.84
C ILE A 498 -2.44 -8.53 -21.96
N GLU A 499 -3.34 -8.20 -22.88
CA GLU A 499 -3.10 -7.28 -24.00
C GLU A 499 -2.60 -5.91 -23.51
N ARG A 500 -3.23 -5.35 -22.47
CA ARG A 500 -2.81 -4.05 -21.92
C ARG A 500 -1.49 -4.15 -21.15
N GLN A 501 -1.27 -5.23 -20.40
CA GLN A 501 -0.02 -5.44 -19.66
C GLN A 501 1.18 -5.73 -20.58
N ALA A 502 0.94 -6.26 -21.79
CA ALA A 502 1.96 -6.45 -22.81
C ALA A 502 2.50 -5.11 -23.35
N LEU A 503 1.70 -4.03 -23.37
CA LEU A 503 2.17 -2.70 -23.77
C LEU A 503 3.34 -2.22 -22.89
N PHE A 504 3.31 -2.55 -21.60
CA PHE A 504 4.38 -2.23 -20.65
C PHE A 504 5.70 -2.95 -20.94
N ASN A 505 5.77 -3.92 -21.86
CA ASN A 505 7.05 -4.51 -22.26
C ASN A 505 7.96 -3.49 -22.98
N GLN A 506 7.40 -2.41 -23.52
CA GLN A 506 8.19 -1.30 -24.10
C GLN A 506 8.92 -0.50 -23.01
N THR A 507 8.30 -0.38 -21.83
CA THR A 507 8.85 0.29 -20.64
C THR A 507 8.59 -0.53 -19.37
N PRO A 508 9.24 -1.70 -19.19
CA PRO A 508 8.90 -2.67 -18.14
C PRO A 508 8.93 -2.08 -16.72
N TRP A 509 9.87 -1.19 -16.48
CA TRP A 509 10.09 -0.46 -15.22
C TRP A 509 8.91 0.44 -14.80
N LEU A 510 7.99 0.77 -15.71
CA LEU A 510 6.78 1.55 -15.41
C LEU A 510 5.61 0.66 -14.95
N ARG A 511 5.75 -0.67 -15.04
CA ARG A 511 4.74 -1.62 -14.58
C ARG A 511 4.73 -1.69 -13.06
N SER A 512 3.62 -1.29 -12.44
CA SER A 512 3.46 -1.39 -10.98
C SER A 512 3.53 -2.85 -10.49
N GLY A 513 4.16 -3.07 -9.34
CA GLY A 513 4.45 -4.41 -8.82
C GLY A 513 3.20 -5.28 -8.59
N PHE A 514 2.08 -4.67 -8.18
CA PHE A 514 0.81 -5.39 -7.98
C PHE A 514 0.22 -5.97 -9.27
N ALA A 515 0.59 -5.45 -10.46
CA ALA A 515 0.06 -5.92 -11.74
C ALA A 515 0.45 -7.37 -12.04
N LYS A 516 1.57 -7.86 -11.48
CA LYS A 516 1.99 -9.27 -11.56
C LYS A 516 0.87 -10.22 -11.11
N ARG A 517 0.11 -9.84 -10.07
CA ARG A 517 -1.02 -10.64 -9.56
C ARG A 517 -2.19 -10.68 -10.54
N TRP A 518 -2.46 -9.58 -11.25
CA TRP A 518 -3.52 -9.51 -12.26
C TRP A 518 -3.18 -10.34 -13.49
N ILE A 519 -1.92 -10.28 -13.94
CA ILE A 519 -1.43 -11.08 -15.06
C ILE A 519 -1.53 -12.57 -14.74
N LEU A 520 -1.08 -12.98 -13.55
CA LEU A 520 -1.19 -14.38 -13.11
C LEU A 520 -2.65 -14.84 -13.01
N GLY A 521 -3.52 -14.02 -12.40
CA GLY A 521 -4.96 -14.33 -12.31
C GLY A 521 -5.64 -14.45 -13.68
N ALA A 522 -5.28 -13.58 -14.63
CA ALA A 522 -5.73 -13.68 -16.02
C ALA A 522 -5.20 -14.96 -16.69
N ALA A 523 -3.92 -15.28 -16.53
CA ALA A 523 -3.33 -16.50 -17.07
C ALA A 523 -4.01 -17.76 -16.53
N MET A 524 -4.35 -17.82 -15.24
CA MET A 524 -5.11 -18.96 -14.68
C MET A 524 -6.47 -19.14 -15.35
N VAL A 525 -7.20 -18.04 -15.61
CA VAL A 525 -8.49 -18.08 -16.31
C VAL A 525 -8.34 -18.58 -17.74
N LEU A 526 -7.32 -18.12 -18.46
CA LEU A 526 -7.02 -18.56 -19.82
C LEU A 526 -6.57 -20.02 -19.87
N ALA A 527 -5.84 -20.49 -18.86
CA ALA A 527 -5.45 -21.88 -18.72
C ALA A 527 -6.65 -22.81 -18.56
N ILE A 528 -7.60 -22.44 -17.69
CA ILE A 528 -8.87 -23.17 -17.52
C ILE A 528 -9.64 -23.20 -18.84
N ASP A 529 -9.78 -22.06 -19.51
CA ASP A 529 -10.52 -21.99 -20.77
C ASP A 529 -9.85 -22.80 -21.89
N PHE A 530 -8.52 -22.82 -21.92
CA PHE A 530 -7.76 -23.62 -22.87
C PHE A 530 -8.03 -25.13 -22.70
N VAL A 531 -7.87 -25.67 -21.49
CA VAL A 531 -8.06 -27.10 -21.24
C VAL A 531 -9.52 -27.54 -21.35
N LEU A 532 -10.48 -26.64 -21.09
CA LEU A 532 -11.90 -26.92 -21.29
C LEU A 532 -12.37 -26.76 -22.74
N GLY A 533 -11.45 -26.58 -23.69
CA GLY A 533 -11.71 -26.75 -25.11
C GLY A 533 -11.73 -25.47 -25.94
N ASN A 534 -11.14 -24.36 -25.47
CA ASN A 534 -10.91 -23.17 -26.30
C ASN A 534 -9.42 -22.96 -26.65
N PRO A 535 -8.96 -23.43 -27.83
CA PRO A 535 -7.56 -23.33 -28.24
C PRO A 535 -7.02 -21.89 -28.32
N SER A 536 -7.88 -20.88 -28.58
CA SER A 536 -7.42 -19.49 -28.72
C SER A 536 -6.85 -18.92 -27.42
N SER A 537 -7.26 -19.46 -26.27
CA SER A 537 -6.77 -19.00 -24.96
C SER A 537 -5.32 -19.37 -24.70
N ARG A 538 -4.77 -20.32 -25.46
CA ARG A 538 -3.34 -20.64 -25.47
C ARG A 538 -2.49 -19.45 -25.93
N ASP A 539 -2.96 -18.65 -26.89
CA ASP A 539 -2.23 -17.48 -27.38
C ASP A 539 -2.10 -16.42 -26.28
N GLY A 540 -3.17 -16.22 -25.50
CA GLY A 540 -3.15 -15.34 -24.34
C GLY A 540 -2.20 -15.80 -23.24
N LEU A 541 -2.09 -17.12 -22.99
CA LEU A 541 -1.07 -17.67 -22.09
C LEU A 541 0.35 -17.43 -22.59
N SER A 542 0.58 -17.59 -23.90
CA SER A 542 1.89 -17.33 -24.50
C SER A 542 2.28 -15.86 -24.37
N GLN A 543 1.32 -14.94 -24.54
CA GLN A 543 1.56 -13.51 -24.30
C GLN A 543 1.83 -13.22 -22.81
N ALA A 544 1.09 -13.86 -21.90
CA ALA A 544 1.31 -13.73 -20.46
C ALA A 544 2.71 -14.21 -20.05
N LEU A 545 3.18 -15.32 -20.62
CA LEU A 545 4.54 -15.81 -20.43
C LEU A 545 5.57 -14.80 -20.96
N ALA A 546 5.35 -14.28 -22.18
CA ALA A 546 6.23 -13.28 -22.79
C ALA A 546 6.40 -12.02 -21.94
N ILE A 547 5.35 -11.59 -21.22
CA ILE A 547 5.42 -10.47 -20.28
C ILE A 547 6.44 -10.72 -19.16
N PHE A 548 6.45 -11.93 -18.57
CA PHE A 548 7.37 -12.25 -17.47
C PHE A 548 8.76 -12.69 -17.93
N THR A 549 8.94 -13.08 -19.20
CA THR A 549 10.25 -13.39 -19.77
C THR A 549 10.93 -12.19 -20.43
N THR A 550 10.22 -11.06 -20.56
CA THR A 550 10.82 -9.80 -21.04
C THR A 550 11.85 -9.32 -20.02
N GLU A 551 13.06 -9.03 -20.48
CA GLU A 551 14.14 -8.57 -19.61
C GLU A 551 13.83 -7.18 -19.04
N ASP A 552 13.89 -7.06 -17.72
CA ASP A 552 13.81 -5.80 -17.00
C ASP A 552 14.93 -5.71 -15.98
N LEU A 553 15.99 -4.98 -16.33
CA LEU A 553 17.14 -4.73 -15.47
C LEU A 553 16.78 -3.96 -14.20
N ARG A 554 15.60 -3.33 -14.17
CA ARG A 554 15.08 -2.56 -13.03
C ARG A 554 13.99 -3.30 -12.25
N ASP A 555 13.73 -4.57 -12.57
CA ASP A 555 12.78 -5.36 -11.79
C ASP A 555 13.30 -5.57 -10.37
N GLN A 556 12.57 -5.00 -9.42
CA GLN A 556 12.95 -5.04 -8.02
C GLN A 556 12.56 -6.37 -7.34
N THR A 557 11.75 -7.19 -8.01
CA THR A 557 11.29 -8.50 -7.51
C THR A 557 11.49 -9.62 -8.55
N PRO A 558 12.74 -9.85 -9.00
CA PRO A 558 13.03 -10.77 -10.11
C PRO A 558 12.73 -12.23 -9.75
N HIS A 559 12.80 -12.60 -8.47
CA HIS A 559 12.41 -13.92 -8.01
C HIS A 559 10.91 -14.17 -8.25
N VAL A 560 10.04 -13.20 -7.93
CA VAL A 560 8.60 -13.30 -8.17
C VAL A 560 8.29 -13.41 -9.66
N THR A 561 8.96 -12.61 -10.48
CA THR A 561 8.84 -12.65 -11.95
C THR A 561 9.19 -14.03 -12.50
N ARG A 562 10.30 -14.63 -12.04
CA ARG A 562 10.69 -15.99 -12.45
C ARG A 562 9.68 -17.04 -12.02
N GLU A 563 9.15 -16.96 -10.80
CA GLU A 563 8.11 -17.90 -10.35
C GLU A 563 6.80 -17.74 -11.13
N CYS A 564 6.40 -16.52 -11.48
CA CYS A 564 5.26 -16.28 -12.37
C CYS A 564 5.48 -16.87 -13.76
N ALA A 565 6.66 -16.65 -14.37
CA ALA A 565 7.02 -17.24 -15.66
C ALA A 565 7.01 -18.78 -15.59
N LYS A 566 7.62 -19.37 -14.55
CA LYS A 566 7.64 -20.83 -14.33
C LYS A 566 6.23 -21.40 -14.19
N THR A 567 5.37 -20.73 -13.42
CA THR A 567 3.97 -21.14 -13.22
C THR A 567 3.19 -21.12 -14.52
N ILE A 568 3.30 -20.04 -15.30
CA ILE A 568 2.58 -19.91 -16.59
C ILE A 568 3.13 -20.93 -17.61
N GLY A 569 4.45 -21.14 -17.64
CA GLY A 569 5.07 -22.17 -18.47
C GLY A 569 4.55 -23.57 -18.14
N ALA A 570 4.41 -23.90 -16.85
CA ALA A 570 3.83 -25.17 -16.41
C ALA A 570 2.35 -25.31 -16.80
N LEU A 571 1.54 -24.25 -16.61
CA LEU A 571 0.12 -24.23 -17.04
C LEU A 571 0.00 -24.55 -18.54
N MET A 572 0.85 -23.94 -19.37
CA MET A 572 0.86 -24.18 -20.81
C MET A 572 1.32 -25.59 -21.17
N ALA A 573 2.43 -26.06 -20.61
CA ALA A 573 3.01 -27.36 -20.97
C ALA A 573 2.06 -28.53 -20.62
N VAL A 574 1.50 -28.53 -19.40
CA VAL A 574 0.53 -29.56 -18.99
C VAL A 574 -0.76 -29.44 -19.80
N GLY A 575 -1.20 -28.22 -20.12
CA GLY A 575 -2.38 -27.99 -20.94
C GLY A 575 -2.22 -28.53 -22.36
N ASP A 576 -1.05 -28.32 -22.97
CA ASP A 576 -0.70 -28.84 -24.29
C ASP A 576 -0.72 -30.38 -24.28
N GLU A 577 -0.09 -31.01 -23.29
CA GLU A 577 -0.04 -32.47 -23.14
C GLU A 577 -1.45 -33.08 -23.00
N ARG A 578 -2.28 -32.54 -22.10
CA ARG A 578 -3.63 -33.05 -21.88
C ARG A 578 -4.58 -32.82 -23.06
N THR A 579 -4.41 -31.72 -23.78
CA THR A 579 -5.19 -31.46 -24.99
C THR A 579 -4.84 -32.48 -26.09
N ILE A 580 -3.56 -32.88 -26.20
CA ILE A 580 -3.12 -33.94 -27.11
C ILE A 580 -3.67 -35.31 -26.70
N LEU A 581 -3.67 -35.62 -25.40
CA LEU A 581 -4.13 -36.91 -24.85
C LEU A 581 -5.66 -37.03 -24.78
N GLY A 582 -6.41 -35.94 -24.97
CA GLY A 582 -7.87 -35.92 -24.84
C GLY A 582 -8.38 -36.04 -23.40
N THR A 583 -7.54 -35.72 -22.41
CA THR A 583 -7.84 -35.82 -20.96
C THR A 583 -8.05 -34.44 -20.30
N ALA A 584 -8.29 -33.40 -21.10
CA ALA A 584 -8.28 -32.00 -20.66
C ALA A 584 -9.48 -31.58 -19.79
N ASN A 585 -10.53 -32.41 -19.70
CA ASN A 585 -11.77 -32.08 -18.97
C ASN A 585 -11.64 -32.21 -17.44
N ASP A 586 -10.60 -32.87 -16.93
CA ASP A 586 -10.37 -33.03 -15.49
C ASP A 586 -9.48 -31.90 -14.96
N LEU A 587 -10.10 -30.84 -14.42
CA LEU A 587 -9.40 -29.67 -13.90
C LEU A 587 -8.57 -29.97 -12.65
N ASP A 588 -9.03 -30.89 -11.78
CA ASP A 588 -8.33 -31.23 -10.54
C ASP A 588 -7.00 -31.89 -10.86
N ALA A 589 -7.05 -32.91 -11.70
CA ALA A 589 -5.85 -33.60 -12.13
C ALA A 589 -4.92 -32.67 -12.93
N TYR A 590 -5.46 -31.71 -13.71
CA TYR A 590 -4.67 -30.71 -14.43
C TYR A 590 -3.85 -29.84 -13.46
N PHE A 591 -4.50 -29.28 -12.44
CA PHE A 591 -3.80 -28.45 -11.47
C PHE A 591 -2.83 -29.24 -10.59
N ASP A 592 -3.11 -30.51 -10.30
CA ASP A 592 -2.17 -31.37 -9.57
C ASP A 592 -0.90 -31.69 -10.38
N GLU A 593 -1.02 -31.95 -11.68
CA GLU A 593 0.12 -32.10 -12.57
C GLU A 593 0.93 -30.80 -12.72
N VAL A 594 0.25 -29.64 -12.79
CA VAL A 594 0.92 -28.33 -12.79
C VAL A 594 1.71 -28.12 -11.51
N LYS A 595 1.14 -28.44 -10.34
CA LYS A 595 1.86 -28.36 -9.05
C LYS A 595 3.09 -29.27 -9.04
N GLN A 596 2.97 -30.50 -9.52
CA GLN A 596 4.08 -31.44 -9.59
C GLN A 596 5.20 -30.95 -10.52
N SER A 597 4.83 -30.36 -11.67
CA SER A 597 5.77 -29.75 -12.62
C SER A 597 6.54 -28.58 -11.99
N ILE A 598 5.89 -27.78 -11.16
CA ILE A 598 6.52 -26.67 -10.44
C ILE A 598 7.41 -27.17 -9.28
N ALA A 599 7.03 -28.25 -8.59
CA ALA A 599 7.68 -28.75 -7.37
C ALA A 599 9.02 -29.50 -7.58
N ALA A 600 9.43 -29.80 -8.82
CA ALA A 600 10.77 -30.34 -9.09
C ALA A 600 11.87 -29.32 -8.69
N PRO A 601 13.01 -29.78 -8.14
CA PRO A 601 13.59 -29.23 -6.91
C PRO A 601 14.11 -27.80 -7.07
N ALA A 602 13.38 -26.86 -6.48
CA ALA A 602 13.91 -25.61 -5.95
C ALA A 602 13.10 -25.24 -4.70
N MET A 603 13.72 -25.53 -3.54
CA MET A 603 13.52 -24.93 -2.22
C MET A 603 12.10 -24.49 -1.83
N GLU A 604 11.51 -25.22 -0.86
CA GLU A 604 10.25 -24.87 -0.20
C GLU A 604 10.19 -23.39 0.19
N MET A 605 9.39 -22.64 -0.55
CA MET A 605 8.90 -21.32 -0.19
C MET A 605 7.38 -21.38 -0.33
N SER A 606 6.68 -21.22 0.80
CA SER A 606 5.21 -21.26 0.86
C SER A 606 4.59 -20.23 -0.08
N PHE A 607 3.75 -20.70 -1.00
CA PHE A 607 2.92 -19.89 -1.89
C PHE A 607 2.01 -18.91 -1.11
N ASP A 608 1.71 -19.18 0.16
CA ASP A 608 0.88 -18.33 1.04
C ASP A 608 1.54 -16.98 1.35
N PHE A 609 2.87 -16.89 1.20
CA PHE A 609 3.62 -15.70 1.62
C PHE A 609 3.61 -14.58 0.58
N LEU A 610 3.54 -14.92 -0.71
CA LEU A 610 3.43 -13.95 -1.82
C LEU A 610 2.00 -13.45 -2.03
N PHE A 611 1.02 -14.26 -1.61
CA PHE A 611 -0.41 -14.04 -1.79
C PHE A 611 -1.17 -14.38 -0.50
N PRO A 612 -1.04 -13.56 0.57
CA PRO A 612 -1.93 -13.70 1.70
C PRO A 612 -3.34 -13.43 1.17
N ASP A 613 -4.24 -14.40 1.33
CA ASP A 613 -5.61 -14.48 0.77
C ASP A 613 -5.77 -15.26 -0.57
N LEU A 614 -4.90 -16.23 -0.84
CA LEU A 614 -5.27 -17.37 -1.71
C LEU A 614 -6.41 -18.22 -1.12
N SER A 615 -6.89 -17.99 0.10
CA SER A 615 -8.16 -18.53 0.58
C SER A 615 -9.38 -18.04 -0.22
N ALA A 616 -9.28 -16.91 -0.92
CA ALA A 616 -10.25 -16.52 -1.96
C ALA A 616 -10.02 -17.22 -3.31
N PHE A 617 -8.94 -18.02 -3.40
CA PHE A 617 -8.58 -18.92 -4.48
C PHE A 617 -8.54 -20.39 -4.01
N ASP A 618 -8.97 -20.69 -2.77
CA ASP A 618 -9.13 -22.05 -2.28
C ASP A 618 -10.25 -22.67 -3.11
N PHE A 619 -9.86 -23.59 -3.98
CA PHE A 619 -10.79 -24.46 -4.69
C PHE A 619 -11.33 -25.49 -3.71
N ALA A 620 -12.13 -25.05 -2.74
CA ALA A 620 -13.11 -25.93 -2.14
C ALA A 620 -14.17 -26.18 -3.21
N PHE A 621 -13.91 -27.16 -4.09
CA PHE A 621 -14.95 -27.74 -4.92
C PHE A 621 -16.06 -28.16 -3.97
N VAL A 622 -17.25 -27.60 -4.18
CA VAL A 622 -18.47 -28.13 -3.58
C VAL A 622 -18.60 -29.56 -4.12
N SER A 623 -18.06 -30.48 -3.35
CA SER A 623 -18.26 -31.90 -3.54
C SER A 623 -19.70 -32.19 -3.14
N GLY A 624 -20.51 -32.50 -4.14
CA GLY A 624 -21.74 -33.29 -4.00
C GLY A 624 -22.94 -32.60 -3.35
N GLY A 625 -23.91 -32.27 -4.20
CA GLY A 625 -25.30 -31.96 -3.86
C GLY A 625 -26.13 -31.79 -5.11
#